data_AF-A0A8T3WWR5-F1
#
_entry.id   AF-A0A8T3WWR5-F1
#
_cell.length_a   1.000
_cell.length_b   1.000
_cell.length_c   1.000
_cell.angle_alpha   90.00
_cell.angle_beta   90.00
_cell.angle_gamma   90.00
#
_symmetry.space_group_name_H-M   'P 1'
#
loop_
_entity.id
_entity.type
_entity.pdbx_description
1 polymer ?
#
loop_
_entity_poly.entity_id
_entity_poly.type
_entity_poly.pdbx_seq_one_letter_code
_entity_poly.pdbx_strand_id
1 'polypeptide(L)' 'MTREILKCQNCNTYTLKESCQKCSSKTITPKPAKFSPEDKFGKYRRKYKRAYTS' A
#
# COMPACT_ATOMS: atom_id res chain seq x y z
N MET A 1 4.63 20.00 -3.64
CA MET A 1 4.43 18.86 -2.71
C MET A 1 3.00 18.37 -2.86
N THR A 2 2.80 17.19 -3.44
CA THR A 2 1.48 16.55 -3.52
C THR A 2 1.05 16.08 -2.13
N ARG A 3 -0.14 16.50 -1.68
CA ARG A 3 -0.75 15.99 -0.45
C ARG A 3 -1.31 14.61 -0.74
N GLU A 4 -0.64 13.59 -0.22
CA GLU A 4 -1.06 12.20 -0.39
C GLU A 4 -1.90 11.77 0.81
N ILE A 5 -3.06 11.20 0.53
CA ILE A 5 -3.91 10.62 1.57
C ILE A 5 -3.27 9.31 2.00
N LEU A 6 -3.02 9.16 3.30
CA LEU A 6 -2.51 7.93 3.92
C LEU A 6 -3.64 7.25 4.69
N LYS A 7 -3.51 5.94 4.86
CA LYS A 7 -4.45 5.10 5.60
C LYS A 7 -3.70 4.28 6.64
N CYS A 8 -4.21 4.23 7.85
CA CYS A 8 -3.74 3.33 8.88
C CYS A 8 -4.24 1.90 8.60
N GLN A 9 -3.35 0.89 8.60
CA GLN A 9 -3.73 -0.51 8.43
C GLN A 9 -4.42 -1.10 9.68
N ASN A 10 -4.16 -0.54 10.87
CA ASN A 10 -4.66 -1.07 12.13
C ASN A 10 -6.09 -0.59 12.45
N CYS A 11 -6.33 0.72 12.36
CA CYS A 11 -7.62 1.33 12.71
C CYS A 11 -8.41 1.87 11.50
N ASN A 12 -7.94 1.60 10.28
CA ASN A 12 -8.57 2.01 9.01
C ASN A 12 -8.85 3.52 8.85
N THR A 13 -8.27 4.37 9.71
CA THR A 13 -8.48 5.82 9.67
C THR A 13 -7.60 6.47 8.60
N TYR A 14 -8.16 7.42 7.85
CA TYR A 14 -7.43 8.24 6.89
C TYR A 14 -6.75 9.43 7.57
N THR A 15 -5.53 9.74 7.15
CA THR A 15 -4.70 10.81 7.71
C THR A 15 -3.74 11.35 6.66
N LEU A 16 -3.22 12.55 6.88
CA LEU A 16 -2.15 13.15 6.08
C LEU A 16 -0.78 13.03 6.76
N LYS A 17 -0.76 12.52 8.00
CA LYS A 17 0.46 12.30 8.78
C LYS A 17 0.97 10.88 8.59
N GLU A 18 2.28 10.70 8.63
CA GLU A 18 2.94 9.40 8.52
C GLU A 18 2.57 8.45 9.67
N SER A 19 2.29 8.99 10.85
CA SER A 19 1.82 8.25 12.02
C SER A 19 0.33 8.44 12.27
N CYS A 20 -0.35 7.35 12.62
CA CYS A 20 -1.75 7.41 13.02
C CYS A 20 -1.89 8.03 14.42
N GLN A 21 -2.75 9.03 14.58
CA GLN A 21 -2.96 9.69 15.88
C GLN A 21 -3.74 8.82 16.89
N LYS A 22 -4.47 7.81 16.44
CA LYS A 22 -5.29 6.94 17.33
C LYS A 22 -4.53 5.75 17.89
N CYS A 23 -3.67 5.14 17.07
CA CYS A 23 -2.99 3.89 17.42
C CYS A 23 -1.48 3.94 17.24
N SER A 24 -0.91 5.10 16.89
CA SER A 24 0.53 5.33 16.69
C SER A 24 1.22 4.43 15.66
N SER A 25 0.46 3.63 14.91
CA SER A 25 1.00 2.78 13.84
C SER A 25 1.40 3.61 12.61
N LYS A 26 2.35 3.09 11.83
CA LYS A 26 2.72 3.65 10.52
C LYS A 26 1.52 3.61 9.57
N THR A 27 1.31 4.72 8.86
CA THR A 27 0.29 4.84 7.83
C THR A 27 0.90 4.54 6.47
N ILE A 28 0.08 4.04 5.56
CA ILE A 28 0.51 3.64 4.22
C ILE A 28 -0.32 4.34 3.17
N THR A 29 0.22 4.46 1.97
CA THR A 29 -0.56 4.98 0.85
C THR A 29 -1.59 3.94 0.41
N PRO A 30 -2.91 4.25 0.48
CA PRO A 30 -3.97 3.32 0.07
C PRO A 30 -4.09 3.22 -1.45
N LYS A 31 -3.45 4.11 -2.20
CA LYS A 31 -3.51 4.14 -3.67
C LYS A 31 -2.87 2.85 -4.22
N PRO A 32 -3.55 2.13 -5.13
CA PRO A 32 -2.96 0.97 -5.77
C PRO A 32 -1.76 1.38 -6.64
N ALA A 33 -0.88 0.41 -6.91
CA ALA A 33 0.14 0.59 -7.92
C ALA A 33 -0.52 0.86 -9.29
N LYS A 34 0.09 1.75 -10.10
CA LYS A 34 -0.40 2.04 -11.44
C LYS A 34 -0.39 0.77 -12.29
N PHE A 35 -1.50 0.52 -12.99
CA PHE A 35 -1.57 -0.57 -13.96
C PHE A 35 -0.79 -0.21 -15.23
N SER A 36 -0.05 -1.17 -15.77
CA SER A 36 0.65 -1.08 -17.06
C SER A 36 0.32 -2.35 -17.87
N PRO A 37 -0.19 -2.23 -19.10
CA PRO A 37 -0.50 -3.39 -19.94
C PRO A 37 0.72 -4.27 -20.24
N GLU A 38 1.90 -3.67 -20.39
CA GLU A 38 3.14 -4.39 -20.69
C GLU A 38 3.65 -5.22 -19.50
N ASP A 39 3.39 -4.77 -18.26
CA ASP A 39 3.68 -5.46 -17.00
C ASP A 39 4.98 -6.31 -17.01
N LYS A 40 6.13 -5.66 -17.27
CA LYS A 40 7.45 -6.30 -17.42
C LYS A 40 7.79 -7.27 -16.27
N PHE A 41 7.33 -6.97 -15.06
CA PHE A 41 7.60 -7.77 -13.86
C PHE A 41 6.43 -8.67 -13.43
N GLY A 42 5.38 -8.80 -14.25
CA GLY A 42 4.18 -9.58 -13.93
C GLY A 42 4.46 -11.05 -13.65
N LYS A 43 5.41 -11.67 -14.37
CA LYS A 43 5.85 -13.06 -14.13
C LYS A 43 6.38 -13.24 -12.71
N TYR A 44 7.24 -12.33 -12.25
CA TYR A 44 7.84 -12.38 -10.91
C TYR A 44 6.80 -12.09 -9.82
N ARG A 45 5.94 -11.08 -10.02
CA ARG A 45 4.84 -10.76 -9.08
C ARG A 45 3.92 -11.96 -8.85
N ARG A 46 3.55 -12.68 -9.91
CA ARG A 46 2.70 -13.89 -9.81
C ARG A 46 3.42 -15.04 -9.12
N LYS A 47 4.70 -15.28 -9.42
CA LYS A 47 5.51 -16.31 -8.73
C LYS A 47 5.63 -16.03 -7.23
N TYR A 48 5.94 -14.80 -6.85
CA TYR A 48 6.06 -14.39 -5.45
C TYR A 48 4.75 -14.60 -4.68
N LYS A 49 3.61 -14.16 -5.24
CA LYS A 49 2.29 -14.41 -4.64
C LYS A 49 2.03 -15.90 -4.42
N ARG A 50 2.34 -16.76 -5.40
CA ARG A 50 2.14 -18.22 -5.25
C ARG A 50 3.02 -18.84 -4.17
N ALA A 51 4.23 -18.34 -3.97
CA ALA A 51 5.18 -18.90 -3.01
C ALA A 51 4.92 -18.45 -1.56
N TYR A 52 4.41 -17.24 -1.36
CA TYR A 52 4.26 -16.62 -0.03
C TYR A 52 2.81 -16.51 0.46
N THR A 53 1.82 -16.75 -0.39
CA THR A 53 0.38 -16.69 -0.03
C THR A 53 -0.22 -18.07 0.28
N SER A 54 0.62 -19.07 0.64
CA SER A 54 0.17 -20.35 1.21
C SER A 54 0.10 -20.28 2.73
#